data_AF-A0A7X7U2G3-F1
#
_entry.id   AF-A0A7X7U2G3-F1
#
_cell.length_a   1.000
_cell.length_b   1.000
_cell.length_c   1.000
_cell.angle_alpha   90.00
_cell.angle_beta   90.00
_cell.angle_gamma   90.00
#
_symmetry.space_group_name_H-M   'P 1'
#
loop_
_entity.id
_entity.type
_entity.pdbx_description
1 polymer ?
#
loop_
_entity_poly.entity_id
_entity_poly.type
_entity_poly.pdbx_seq_one_letter_code
_entity_poly.pdbx_strand_id
1 'polypeptide(L)'
;MVVEQKISKVEQPQVTRRADEERRFQPATDIIETAESVVLRLDMPGVSKENVDLTVDKDTLTIVGKTRPEESWEAVYRETYIGDYQRQFTLTT
;
A
#
# COMPACT_ATOMS: atom_id res chain seq x y z
N MET A 1 11.74 17.16 58.02
CA MET A 1 11.66 17.98 56.79
C MET A 1 11.73 17.03 55.62
N VAL A 2 10.64 16.91 54.86
CA VAL A 2 10.54 16.03 53.69
C VAL A 2 11.07 16.81 52.50
N VAL A 3 12.12 16.32 51.86
CA VAL A 3 12.59 16.90 50.59
C VAL A 3 12.01 16.02 49.48
N GLU A 4 10.90 16.47 48.90
CA GLU A 4 10.34 15.87 47.69
C GLU A 4 11.31 16.09 46.52
N GLN A 5 11.93 15.01 46.05
CA GLN A 5 12.61 15.01 44.76
C GLN A 5 11.57 14.88 43.64
N LYS A 6 11.35 15.97 42.91
CA LYS A 6 10.62 15.96 41.64
C LYS A 6 11.37 15.09 40.63
N ILE A 7 10.84 13.92 40.34
CA ILE A 7 11.29 13.10 39.22
C ILE A 7 10.84 13.80 37.94
N SER A 8 11.81 14.35 37.21
CA SER A 8 11.66 14.91 35.88
C SER A 8 11.15 13.82 34.93
N LYS A 9 9.91 13.98 34.45
CA LYS A 9 9.32 13.16 33.40
C LYS A 9 10.14 13.38 32.13
N VAL A 10 10.96 12.41 31.78
CA VAL A 10 11.60 12.34 30.46
C VAL A 10 10.46 12.18 29.45
N GLU A 11 10.20 13.24 28.68
CA GLU A 11 9.33 13.16 27.51
C GLU A 11 9.96 12.17 26.53
N GLN A 12 9.35 10.99 26.44
CA GLN A 12 9.63 10.07 25.36
C GLN A 12 9.28 10.80 24.06
N PRO A 13 10.17 10.86 23.07
CA PRO A 13 9.84 11.48 21.80
C PRO A 13 8.58 10.79 21.29
N GLN A 14 7.53 11.59 21.07
CA GLN A 14 6.33 11.12 20.39
C GLN A 14 6.78 10.62 19.02
N VAL A 15 6.93 9.31 18.89
CA VAL A 15 6.94 8.66 17.60
C VAL A 15 5.54 8.89 17.07
N THR A 16 5.37 9.97 16.32
CA THR A 16 4.17 10.18 15.51
C THR A 16 4.15 8.99 14.55
N ARG A 17 3.48 7.90 14.94
CA ARG A 17 3.09 6.86 14.02
C ARG A 17 2.33 7.61 12.93
N ARG A 18 2.94 7.74 11.74
CA ARG A 18 2.30 8.39 10.61
C ARG A 18 0.90 7.78 10.52
N ALA A 19 -0.10 8.61 10.79
CA ALA A 19 -1.48 8.22 10.61
C ALA A 19 -1.62 7.85 9.14
N ASP A 20 -2.06 6.62 8.89
CA ASP A 20 -2.61 6.18 7.61
C ASP A 20 -1.72 6.45 6.38
N GLU A 21 -0.49 5.94 6.36
CA GLU A 21 -0.06 5.34 5.09
C GLU A 21 -0.97 4.13 4.90
N GLU A 22 -2.10 4.33 4.20
CA GLU A 22 -2.98 3.26 3.70
C GLU A 22 -2.07 2.10 3.30
N ARG A 23 -2.16 0.97 4.01
CA ARG A 23 -1.29 -0.18 3.74
C ARG A 23 -1.61 -0.67 2.34
N ARG A 24 -0.86 -0.19 1.36
CA ARG A 24 -1.00 -0.61 -0.02
C ARG A 24 -0.23 -1.91 -0.22
N PHE A 25 -0.93 -2.91 -0.70
CA PHE A 25 -0.37 -4.19 -1.04
C PHE A 25 0.44 -4.07 -2.33
N GLN A 26 1.57 -4.76 -2.37
CA GLN A 26 2.29 -4.93 -3.62
C GLN A 26 1.69 -6.15 -4.33
N PRO A 27 0.99 -5.98 -5.45
CA PRO A 27 0.39 -7.10 -6.18
C PRO A 27 1.50 -8.01 -6.72
N ALA A 28 1.25 -9.32 -6.76
CA ALA A 28 2.11 -10.24 -7.52
C ALA A 28 2.12 -9.78 -8.99
N THR A 29 3.27 -9.87 -9.65
CA THR A 29 3.40 -9.35 -11.01
C THR A 29 4.32 -10.20 -11.85
N ASP A 30 3.82 -10.55 -13.04
CA ASP A 30 4.60 -11.11 -14.12
C ASP A 30 4.90 -10.03 -15.16
N ILE A 31 6.13 -10.02 -15.66
CA ILE A 31 6.59 -9.15 -16.74
C ILE A 31 7.01 -10.03 -17.90
N ILE A 32 6.37 -9.85 -19.05
CA ILE A 32 6.60 -10.66 -20.24
C ILE A 32 7.00 -9.72 -21.36
N GLU A 33 8.22 -9.88 -21.86
CA GLU A 33 8.71 -9.16 -23.03
C GLU A 33 8.42 -9.96 -24.30
N THR A 34 7.87 -9.29 -25.30
CA THR A 34 7.60 -9.82 -26.64
C THR A 34 8.38 -9.01 -27.65
N ALA A 35 8.42 -9.45 -28.91
CA ALA A 35 9.13 -8.73 -29.97
C ALA A 35 8.59 -7.31 -30.22
N GLU A 36 7.34 -7.03 -29.84
CA GLU A 36 6.65 -5.77 -30.14
C GLU A 36 6.30 -4.95 -28.87
N SER A 37 6.27 -5.58 -27.69
CA SER A 37 5.73 -4.95 -26.48
C SER A 37 6.17 -5.64 -25.18
N VAL A 38 6.04 -4.91 -24.06
CA VAL A 38 6.15 -5.46 -22.70
C VAL A 38 4.74 -5.56 -22.10
N VAL A 39 4.39 -6.75 -21.61
CA VAL A 39 3.10 -7.05 -20.98
C VAL A 39 3.30 -7.23 -19.48
N LEU A 40 2.58 -6.43 -18.69
CA LEU A 40 2.51 -6.56 -17.23
C LEU A 40 1.21 -7.24 -16.83
N ARG A 41 1.28 -8.30 -16.04
CA ARG A 41 0.11 -8.97 -15.43
C ARG A 41 0.18 -8.82 -13.92
N LEU A 42 -0.80 -8.17 -13.32
CA LEU A 42 -0.83 -7.88 -11.89
C LEU A 42 -2.06 -8.52 -11.23
N ASP A 43 -1.85 -9.24 -10.13
CA ASP A 43 -2.92 -9.85 -9.35
C ASP A 43 -3.46 -8.86 -8.33
N MET A 44 -4.64 -8.30 -8.61
CA MET A 44 -5.34 -7.32 -7.77
C MET A 44 -6.78 -7.77 -7.48
N PRO A 45 -6.99 -8.81 -6.66
CA PRO A 45 -8.33 -9.29 -6.34
C PRO A 45 -9.14 -8.20 -5.62
N GLY A 46 -10.43 -8.07 -6.00
CA GLY A 46 -11.35 -7.07 -5.42
C GLY A 46 -11.24 -5.66 -6.02
N VAL A 47 -10.31 -5.42 -6.96
CA VAL A 47 -10.23 -4.17 -7.71
C VAL A 47 -11.05 -4.29 -8.99
N SER A 48 -12.05 -3.41 -9.17
CA SER A 48 -12.78 -3.32 -10.42
C SER A 48 -12.01 -2.49 -11.45
N LYS A 49 -12.29 -2.69 -12.74
CA LYS A 49 -11.54 -2.07 -13.85
C LYS A 49 -11.53 -0.54 -13.77
N GLU A 50 -12.65 0.05 -13.37
CA GLU A 50 -12.83 1.49 -13.19
C GLU A 50 -12.06 2.07 -11.99
N ASN A 51 -11.58 1.23 -11.07
CA ASN A 51 -10.81 1.64 -9.90
C ASN A 51 -9.29 1.44 -10.08
N VAL A 52 -8.83 1.22 -11.32
CA VAL A 52 -7.41 1.14 -11.65
C VAL A 52 -6.96 2.49 -12.22
N ASP A 53 -5.99 3.10 -11.56
CA ASP A 53 -5.31 4.32 -12.01
C ASP A 53 -3.92 3.96 -12.54
N LEU A 54 -3.60 4.50 -13.72
CA LEU A 54 -2.31 4.35 -14.39
C LEU A 54 -1.76 5.73 -14.67
N THR A 55 -0.64 6.04 -14.03
CA THR A 55 0.06 7.31 -14.22
C THR A 55 1.47 7.04 -14.71
N VAL A 56 1.85 7.72 -15.79
CA VAL A 56 3.24 7.76 -16.27
C VAL A 56 3.77 9.17 -16.04
N ASP A 57 4.81 9.29 -15.22
CA ASP A 57 5.56 10.52 -15.03
C ASP A 57 7.05 10.26 -15.25
N LYS A 58 7.66 11.02 -16.16
CA LYS A 58 9.04 10.81 -16.64
C LYS A 58 9.24 9.36 -17.08
N ASP A 59 10.11 8.61 -16.39
CA ASP A 59 10.44 7.22 -16.67
C ASP A 59 9.80 6.28 -15.65
N THR A 60 8.69 6.69 -15.03
CA THR A 60 8.03 5.94 -13.96
C THR A 60 6.59 5.63 -14.31
N LEU A 61 6.27 4.35 -14.46
CA LEU A 61 4.90 3.84 -14.50
C LEU A 61 4.44 3.52 -13.08
N THR A 62 3.38 4.17 -12.63
CA THR A 62 2.70 3.90 -11.36
C THR A 62 1.33 3.29 -11.62
N ILE A 63 1.07 2.15 -11.00
CA ILE A 63 -0.18 1.41 -11.08
C ILE A 63 -0.81 1.40 -9.69
N VAL A 64 -2.01 1.95 -9.56
CA VAL A 64 -2.76 1.96 -8.31
C VAL A 64 -4.12 1.28 -8.53
N GLY A 65 -4.43 0.29 -7.70
CA GLY A 65 -5.74 -0.37 -7.70
C GLY A 65 -6.46 -0.08 -6.39
N LYS A 66 -7.61 0.61 -6.44
CA LYS A 66 -8.40 0.86 -5.23
C LYS A 66 -9.46 -0.21 -5.04
N THR A 67 -9.50 -0.76 -3.83
CA THR A 67 -10.51 -1.74 -3.44
C THR A 67 -11.67 -1.05 -2.74
N ARG A 68 -12.88 -1.60 -2.87
CA ARG A 68 -13.98 -1.16 -2.00
C ARG A 68 -13.82 -1.83 -0.64
N PRO A 69 -14.12 -1.13 0.47
CA PRO A 69 -14.21 -1.75 1.77
C PRO A 69 -15.16 -2.94 1.70
N GLU A 70 -14.73 -4.07 2.23
CA GLU A 70 -15.58 -5.25 2.35
C GLU A 70 -16.78 -4.92 3.25
N GLU A 71 -17.95 -5.49 2.94
CA GLU A 71 -19.13 -5.34 3.79
C GLU A 71 -18.84 -5.85 5.21
N SER A 72 -19.56 -5.31 6.20
CA SER A 72 -19.29 -5.48 7.64
C SER A 72 -19.64 -6.88 8.19
N TRP A 73 -19.34 -7.93 7.43
CA TRP A 73 -19.45 -9.30 7.87
C TRP A 73 -18.24 -9.67 8.72
N GLU A 74 -18.48 -10.32 9.86
CA GLU A 74 -17.41 -10.84 10.69
C GLU A 74 -16.86 -12.12 10.06
N ALA A 75 -15.67 -12.02 9.47
CA ALA A 75 -15.01 -13.16 8.86
C ALA A 75 -14.61 -14.16 9.96
N VAL A 76 -15.13 -15.40 9.88
CA VAL A 76 -14.72 -16.51 10.77
C VAL A 76 -13.25 -16.88 10.55
N TYR A 77 -12.77 -16.76 9.31
CA TYR A 77 -11.38 -16.97 8.93
C TYR A 77 -11.04 -16.12 7.70
N ARG A 78 -9.79 -15.63 7.61
CA ARG A 78 -9.33 -14.76 6.52
C ARG A 78 -7.87 -15.08 6.18
N GLU A 79 -7.64 -15.54 4.96
CA GLU A 79 -6.28 -15.77 4.41
C GLU A 79 -5.73 -14.54 3.70
N THR A 80 -6.62 -13.75 3.08
CA THR A 80 -6.26 -12.57 2.28
C THR A 80 -6.95 -11.34 2.83
N TYR A 81 -6.21 -10.23 2.91
CA TYR A 81 -6.77 -8.93 3.24
C TYR A 81 -7.20 -8.22 1.96
N ILE A 82 -8.37 -7.58 2.01
CA ILE A 82 -8.72 -6.59 0.99
C ILE A 82 -8.05 -5.28 1.38
N GLY A 83 -7.33 -4.71 0.44
CA GLY A 83 -6.85 -3.34 0.53
C GLY A 83 -6.28 -2.90 -0.80
N ASP A 84 -5.96 -1.61 -0.85
CA ASP A 84 -5.48 -0.97 -2.06
C ASP A 84 -4.15 -1.55 -2.50
N TYR A 85 -3.92 -1.57 -3.81
CA TYR A 85 -2.69 -2.04 -4.42
C TYR A 85 -1.91 -0.86 -4.97
N GLN A 86 -0.58 -0.90 -4.85
CA GLN A 86 0.30 0.00 -5.59
C GLN A 86 1.55 -0.73 -6.03
N ARG A 87 1.94 -0.50 -7.29
CA ARG A 87 3.23 -0.92 -7.82
C ARG A 87 3.80 0.13 -8.76
N GLN A 88 5.11 0.28 -8.72
CA GLN A 88 5.84 1.24 -9.54
C GLN A 88 6.93 0.52 -10.33
N PHE A 89 7.11 0.91 -11.58
CA PHE A 89 8.13 0.40 -12.48
C PHE A 89 8.90 1.56 -13.09
N THR A 90 10.22 1.39 -13.20
CA THR A 90 11.04 2.30 -13.99
C THR A 90 11.07 1.81 -15.43
N LEU A 91 10.68 2.67 -16.36
CA LEU A 91 10.69 2.43 -17.80
C LEU A 91 12.10 2.77 -18.31
N THR A 92 13.06 1.88 -18.07
CA THR A 92 14.37 2.00 -18.71
C THR A 92 14.31 1.36 -20.09
N THR A 93 14.66 2.14 -21.10
CA THR A 93 14.82 1.73 -22.51
C THR A 93 16.15 1.03 -22.74
#